data_AF-A0A497ERP7-F1
#
_entry.id   AF-A0A497ERP7-F1
#
_cell.length_a   1.000
_cell.length_b   1.000
_cell.length_c   1.000
_cell.angle_alpha   90.00
_cell.angle_beta   90.00
_cell.angle_gamma   90.00
#
_symmetry.space_group_name_H-M   'P 1'
#
loop_
_entity.id
_entity.type
_entity.pdbx_description
1 polymer ?
#
loop_
_entity_poly.entity_id
_entity_poly.type
_entity_poly.pdbx_seq_one_letter_code
_entity_poly.pdbx_strand_id
1 'polypeptide(L)'
;MNKAVGVISKEKLVDDLRIDYYTKRGYEEGFVKLKSAVKFYEGYAMYPDCPTKHGRKYLEALCELKKRGFRSLVVFVAAHPLAKRFKLDKASDPMFC
;
A
#
# COMPACT_ATOMS: atom_id res chain seq x y z
N MET A 1 -14.83 17.06 -17.55
CA MET A 1 -15.22 16.99 -16.11
C MET A 1 -14.25 16.06 -15.38
N ASN A 2 -13.37 16.59 -14.52
CA ASN A 2 -12.57 15.75 -13.62
C ASN A 2 -13.49 15.20 -12.52
N LYS A 3 -13.82 13.91 -12.57
CA LYS A 3 -14.56 13.26 -11.48
C LYS A 3 -13.62 13.09 -10.28
N ALA A 4 -14.08 13.46 -9.08
CA ALA A 4 -13.34 13.22 -7.85
C ALA A 4 -13.21 11.70 -7.59
N VAL A 5 -12.12 11.29 -6.93
CA VAL A 5 -11.98 9.92 -6.42
C VAL A 5 -12.85 9.79 -5.17
N GLY A 6 -13.71 8.78 -5.12
CA GLY A 6 -14.46 8.40 -3.93
C GLY A 6 -13.96 7.09 -3.34
N VAL A 7 -13.93 7.00 -2.00
CA VAL A 7 -13.81 5.71 -1.30
C VAL A 7 -15.19 5.07 -1.26
N ILE A 8 -15.33 3.90 -1.88
CA ILE A 8 -16.61 3.18 -1.97
C ILE A 8 -16.80 2.25 -0.78
N SER A 9 -15.74 1.56 -0.37
CA SER A 9 -15.77 0.72 0.83
C SER A 9 -14.41 0.65 1.49
N LYS A 10 -14.42 0.44 2.81
CA LYS A 10 -13.23 0.11 3.60
C LYS A 10 -13.16 -1.40 3.81
N GLU A 11 -11.96 -1.94 4.04
CA GLU A 11 -11.73 -3.36 4.38
C GLU A 11 -12.37 -4.34 3.37
N LYS A 12 -12.28 -4.01 2.07
CA LYS A 12 -12.89 -4.80 1.00
C LYS A 12 -12.22 -6.17 0.91
N LEU A 13 -13.01 -7.23 1.07
CA LEU A 13 -12.57 -8.60 0.84
C LEU A 13 -12.41 -8.86 -0.67
N VAL A 14 -11.23 -9.35 -1.07
CA VAL A 14 -10.86 -9.72 -2.44
C VAL A 14 -9.93 -10.94 -2.35
N ASP A 15 -10.30 -12.05 -2.97
CA ASP A 15 -9.48 -13.27 -3.03
C ASP A 15 -8.90 -13.67 -1.66
N ASP A 16 -9.78 -13.71 -0.64
CA ASP A 16 -9.47 -14.02 0.77
C ASP A 16 -8.52 -13.02 1.48
N LEU A 17 -8.33 -11.83 0.92
CA LEU A 17 -7.53 -10.75 1.47
C LEU A 17 -8.38 -9.50 1.72
N ARG A 18 -8.13 -8.81 2.83
CA ARG A 18 -8.77 -7.51 3.11
C ARG A 18 -7.89 -6.36 2.66
N ILE A 19 -8.36 -5.65 1.64
CA ILE A 19 -7.72 -4.44 1.12
C ILE A 19 -8.39 -3.22 1.75
N ASP A 20 -7.58 -2.28 2.24
CA ASP A 20 -8.05 -1.23 3.14
C ASP A 20 -9.08 -0.32 2.50
N TYR A 21 -8.91 0.02 1.21
CA TYR A 21 -9.90 0.79 0.46
C TYR A 21 -10.15 0.26 -0.94
N TYR A 22 -11.42 0.25 -1.32
CA TYR A 22 -11.87 0.18 -2.70
C TYR A 22 -12.40 1.56 -3.11
N THR A 23 -11.94 2.05 -4.26
CA THR A 23 -12.09 3.43 -4.72
C THR A 23 -12.63 3.48 -6.13
N LYS A 24 -13.27 4.59 -6.50
CA LYS A 24 -13.81 4.79 -7.83
C LYS A 24 -13.66 6.24 -8.29
N ARG A 25 -13.30 6.41 -9.57
CA ARG A 25 -13.23 7.70 -10.26
C ARG A 25 -13.87 7.56 -11.64
N GLY A 26 -15.15 7.93 -11.73
CA GLY A 26 -15.93 7.65 -12.94
C GLY A 26 -16.07 6.15 -13.15
N TYR A 27 -15.53 5.64 -14.26
CA TYR A 27 -15.51 4.21 -14.59
C TYR A 27 -14.22 3.51 -14.13
N GLU A 28 -13.21 4.25 -13.70
CA GLU A 28 -11.97 3.68 -13.15
C GLU A 28 -12.21 3.22 -11.72
N GLU A 29 -11.92 1.96 -11.44
CA GLU A 29 -12.01 1.35 -10.12
C GLU A 29 -10.62 1.03 -9.60
N GLY A 30 -10.42 1.10 -8.29
CA GLY A 30 -9.11 0.88 -7.72
C GLY A 30 -9.08 0.40 -6.29
N PHE A 31 -7.95 -0.17 -5.91
CA PHE A 31 -7.68 -0.79 -4.62
C PHE A 31 -6.45 -0.15 -3.98
N VAL A 32 -6.55 0.20 -2.70
CA VAL A 32 -5.48 0.85 -1.95
C VAL A 32 -5.17 0.03 -0.71
N LYS A 33 -3.90 -0.38 -0.55
CA LYS A 33 -3.36 -0.94 0.68
C LYS A 33 -2.45 0.08 1.36
N LEU A 34 -2.73 0.42 2.60
CA LEU A 34 -1.87 1.25 3.44
C LEU A 34 -0.79 0.40 4.12
N LYS A 35 0.36 1.02 4.35
CA LYS A 35 1.47 0.48 5.14
C LYS A 35 2.02 1.56 6.06
N SER A 36 2.17 1.25 7.34
CA SER A 36 2.79 2.16 8.31
C SER A 36 4.30 2.14 8.11
N ALA A 37 4.90 3.27 7.73
CA ALA A 37 6.34 3.43 7.53
C ALA A 37 6.94 4.29 8.64
N VAL A 38 6.86 3.82 9.88
CA VAL A 38 7.26 4.59 11.07
C VAL A 38 8.67 4.28 11.57
N LYS A 39 9.33 3.22 11.05
CA LYS A 39 10.73 2.96 11.36
C LYS A 39 11.57 4.13 10.87
N PHE A 40 12.35 4.74 11.75
CA PHE A 40 13.09 5.96 11.47
C PHE A 40 14.60 5.73 11.54
N TYR A 41 15.32 6.15 10.51
CA TYR A 41 16.78 6.18 10.51
C TYR A 41 17.29 7.28 9.59
N GLU A 42 18.15 8.17 10.12
CA GLU A 42 18.81 9.25 9.36
C GLU A 42 17.85 10.08 8.46
N GLY A 43 16.68 10.45 8.99
CA GLY A 43 15.71 11.25 8.23
C GLY A 43 14.80 10.45 7.29
N TYR A 44 14.99 9.14 7.18
CA TYR A 44 14.11 8.25 6.42
C TYR A 44 13.05 7.62 7.32
N ALA A 45 11.79 7.72 6.88
CA ALA A 45 10.74 6.77 7.22
C ALA A 45 10.95 5.50 6.40
N MET A 46 10.80 4.33 7.03
CA MET A 46 11.10 3.05 6.40
C MET A 46 10.03 2.01 6.63
N TYR A 47 9.93 1.07 5.69
CA TYR A 47 9.09 -0.12 5.76
C TYR A 47 9.79 -1.31 5.07
N PRO A 48 9.67 -2.55 5.57
CA PRO A 48 9.06 -2.89 6.85
C PRO A 48 10.03 -2.72 8.02
N ASP A 49 9.54 -2.79 9.25
CA ASP A 49 10.37 -2.82 10.45
C ASP A 49 10.85 -4.25 10.81
N CYS A 50 10.12 -5.28 10.37
CA CYS A 50 10.47 -6.71 10.50
C CYS A 50 10.10 -7.51 9.23
N PRO A 51 10.56 -8.78 9.09
CA PRO A 51 10.16 -9.65 7.98
C PRO A 51 8.64 -9.77 7.82
N THR A 52 8.11 -9.57 6.61
CA THR A 52 6.66 -9.48 6.35
C THR A 52 6.19 -10.38 5.18
N LYS A 53 5.93 -11.65 5.49
CA LYS A 53 5.30 -12.59 4.55
C LYS A 53 3.93 -12.10 4.06
N HIS A 54 3.11 -11.57 4.97
CA HIS A 54 1.82 -11.00 4.62
C HIS A 54 1.94 -9.76 3.72
N GLY A 55 2.93 -8.89 3.96
CA GLY A 55 3.18 -7.73 3.11
C GLY A 55 3.35 -8.12 1.64
N ARG A 56 4.15 -9.16 1.37
CA ARG A 56 4.35 -9.71 0.02
C ARG A 56 3.07 -10.25 -0.59
N LYS A 57 2.31 -11.06 0.14
CA LYS A 57 1.00 -11.59 -0.32
C LYS A 57 0.04 -10.47 -0.75
N TYR A 58 0.01 -9.36 -0.03
CA TYR A 58 -0.82 -8.20 -0.42
C TYR A 58 -0.30 -7.49 -1.68
N LEU A 59 1.03 -7.39 -1.88
CA LEU A 59 1.58 -6.82 -3.10
C LEU A 59 1.29 -7.71 -4.32
N GLU A 60 1.43 -9.02 -4.18
CA GLU A 60 1.06 -10.00 -5.22
C GLU A 60 -0.41 -9.84 -5.60
N ALA A 61 -1.33 -9.76 -4.63
CA ALA A 61 -2.74 -9.54 -4.88
C ALA A 61 -3.02 -8.20 -5.60
N LEU A 62 -2.33 -7.12 -5.22
CA LEU A 62 -2.44 -5.83 -5.91
C LEU A 62 -1.93 -5.90 -7.36
N CYS A 63 -0.86 -6.67 -7.62
CA CYS A 63 -0.37 -6.95 -8.98
C CYS A 63 -1.40 -7.72 -9.81
N GLU A 64 -2.03 -8.75 -9.25
CA GLU A 64 -3.11 -9.49 -9.93
C GLU A 64 -4.33 -8.60 -10.21
N LEU A 65 -4.72 -7.75 -9.26
CA LEU A 65 -5.78 -6.76 -9.50
C LEU A 65 -5.42 -5.76 -10.59
N LYS A 66 -4.15 -5.36 -10.69
CA LYS A 66 -3.67 -4.50 -11.77
C LYS A 66 -3.80 -5.20 -13.13
N LYS A 67 -3.45 -6.48 -13.21
CA LYS A 67 -3.63 -7.29 -14.44
C LYS A 67 -5.10 -7.43 -14.85
N ARG A 68 -6.01 -7.45 -13.89
CA ARG A 68 -7.48 -7.45 -14.11
C ARG A 68 -8.05 -6.08 -14.52
N GLY A 69 -7.22 -5.05 -14.65
CA GLY A 69 -7.62 -3.72 -15.11
C GLY A 69 -7.96 -2.72 -13.99
N PHE A 70 -7.77 -3.09 -12.72
CA PHE A 70 -7.98 -2.18 -11.60
C PHE A 70 -6.77 -1.27 -11.37
N ARG A 71 -7.01 -0.04 -10.92
CA ARG A 71 -5.95 0.80 -10.39
C ARG A 71 -5.52 0.29 -9.01
N SER A 72 -4.31 -0.25 -8.89
CA SER A 72 -3.81 -0.81 -7.62
C SER A 72 -2.72 0.08 -7.02
N LEU A 73 -2.86 0.45 -5.75
CA LEU A 73 -1.90 1.30 -5.03
C LEU A 73 -1.49 0.65 -3.70
N VAL A 74 -0.20 0.75 -3.39
CA VAL A 74 0.28 0.67 -2.01
C VAL A 74 0.67 2.08 -1.57
N VAL A 75 0.25 2.49 -0.39
CA VAL A 75 0.55 3.81 0.18
C VAL A 75 1.30 3.62 1.48
N PHE A 76 2.54 4.09 1.52
CA PHE A 76 3.36 4.11 2.72
C PHE A 76 3.11 5.40 3.50
N VAL A 77 2.55 5.27 4.69
CA VAL A 77 2.25 6.38 5.59
C VAL A 77 3.47 6.63 6.45
N ALA A 78 4.30 7.60 6.03
CA ALA A 78 5.48 8.07 6.73
C ALA A 78 5.12 9.00 7.90
N ALA A 79 4.49 8.46 8.94
CA ALA A 79 3.95 9.23 10.06
C ALA A 79 4.97 9.55 11.17
N HIS A 80 6.27 9.56 10.87
CA HIS A 80 7.30 9.95 11.83
C HIS A 80 7.58 11.47 11.72
N PRO A 81 7.51 12.26 12.81
CA PRO A 81 7.55 13.72 12.74
C PRO A 81 8.88 14.29 12.20
N LEU A 82 9.96 13.53 12.31
CA LEU A 82 11.29 13.92 11.80
C LEU A 82 11.62 13.33 10.42
N ALA A 83 10.72 12.52 9.83
CA ALA A 83 10.95 11.94 8.51
C ALA A 83 10.87 13.01 7.42
N LYS A 84 11.88 13.02 6.55
CA LYS A 84 11.97 13.92 5.38
C LYS A 84 11.91 13.15 4.07
N ARG A 85 12.08 11.83 4.11
CA ARG A 85 12.19 10.93 2.95
C ARG A 85 11.63 9.56 3.30
N PHE A 86 11.35 8.75 2.29
CA PHE A 86 10.92 7.36 2.45
C PHE A 86 11.86 6.42 1.69
N LYS A 87 12.17 5.25 2.26
CA LYS A 87 12.80 4.13 1.55
C LYS A 87 12.29 2.79 2.11
N LEU A 88 12.40 1.74 1.30
CA LEU A 88 12.22 0.39 1.82
C LEU A 88 13.42 -0.04 2.66
N ASP A 89 13.16 -0.84 3.69
CA ASP A 89 14.20 -1.39 4.56
C ASP A 89 14.57 -2.82 4.14
N LYS A 90 15.58 -2.90 3.27
CA LYS A 90 16.15 -4.17 2.82
C LYS A 90 16.78 -4.99 3.95
N ALA A 91 17.26 -4.35 5.00
CA ALA A 91 17.87 -5.07 6.11
C ALA A 91 16.81 -5.81 6.95
N SER A 92 15.63 -5.20 7.10
CA SER A 92 14.50 -5.82 7.81
C SER A 92 13.80 -6.92 7.00
N ASP A 93 13.62 -6.74 5.69
CA ASP A 93 13.07 -7.79 4.82
C ASP A 93 13.61 -7.69 3.38
N PRO A 94 14.70 -8.42 3.07
CA PRO A 94 15.27 -8.44 1.72
C PRO A 94 14.30 -8.95 0.66
N MET A 95 13.34 -9.80 1.04
CA MET A 95 12.40 -10.42 0.11
C MET A 95 11.21 -9.53 -0.21
N PHE A 96 10.94 -8.49 0.60
CA PHE A 96 9.90 -7.50 0.31
C PHE A 96 10.34 -6.45 -0.72
N CYS A 97 11.65 -6.21 -0.82
CA CYS A 97 12.25 -5.09 -1.54
C CYS A 97 12.81 -5.48 -2.91
#